data_AF-A0A3A9JZM6-F1
#
_entry.id   AF-A0A3A9JZM6-F1
#
_cell.length_a   1.000
_cell.length_b   1.000
_cell.length_c   1.000
_cell.angle_alpha   90.00
_cell.angle_beta   90.00
_cell.angle_gamma   90.00
#
_symmetry.space_group_name_H-M   'P 1'
#
loop_
_entity.id
_entity.type
_entity.pdbx_description
1 polymer ?
#
loop_
_entity_poly.entity_id
_entity_poly.type
_entity_poly.pdbx_seq_one_letter_code
_entity_poly.pdbx_strand_id
1 'polypeptide(L)'
;MTMKARIPEHKCHNCGECCGPVMATEKEIEKIRKYVRDMPKEYKEKLKNHEKDILTCPYRDIENKKCTIYPVRPTICRMFGVVKGMQCIYGNTAELDGSQFLDRTKEYYILPNFMELDVRVQELEEALREALKELYAHRKRHYLDSPTPGPVERKIEAILKKGIMNNCREV
;
A
#
# COMPACT_ATOMS: atom_id res chain seq x y z
N MET A 1 5.76 29.18 -14.28
CA MET A 1 5.24 28.24 -13.27
C MET A 1 3.79 28.59 -13.00
N THR A 2 2.85 27.86 -13.60
CA THR A 2 1.42 28.00 -13.27
C THR A 2 1.20 27.49 -11.85
N MET A 3 0.67 28.33 -10.95
CA MET A 3 0.24 27.87 -9.62
C MET A 3 -0.79 26.76 -9.84
N LYS A 4 -0.53 25.55 -9.33
CA LYS A 4 -1.53 24.48 -9.34
C LYS A 4 -2.71 24.93 -8.47
N ALA A 5 -3.91 24.90 -9.03
CA ALA A 5 -5.13 25.17 -8.27
C ALA A 5 -5.22 24.19 -7.08
N ARG A 6 -5.53 24.71 -5.89
CA ARG A 6 -5.74 23.90 -4.69
C ARG A 6 -7.15 23.33 -4.70
N ILE A 7 -7.29 22.02 -4.52
CA ILE A 7 -8.61 21.40 -4.34
C ILE A 7 -9.16 21.86 -2.97
N PRO A 8 -10.36 22.46 -2.90
CA PRO A 8 -10.98 22.83 -1.63
C PRO A 8 -11.31 21.61 -0.78
N GLU A 9 -11.43 21.79 0.53
CA GLU A 9 -11.80 20.71 1.43
C GLU A 9 -13.30 20.38 1.32
N HIS A 10 -13.62 19.10 1.14
CA HIS A 10 -14.98 18.61 1.22
C HIS A 10 -15.31 18.13 2.64
N LYS A 11 -16.49 18.49 3.15
CA LYS A 11 -16.99 18.13 4.49
C LYS A 11 -17.47 16.67 4.49
N CYS A 12 -16.53 15.74 4.34
CA CYS A 12 -16.81 14.32 4.22
C CYS A 12 -17.47 13.76 5.48
N HIS A 13 -18.57 13.04 5.32
CA HIS A 13 -19.28 12.35 6.40
C HIS A 13 -18.65 11.00 6.78
N ASN A 14 -17.54 10.64 6.14
CA ASN A 14 -16.87 9.35 6.26
C ASN A 14 -17.82 8.15 6.13
N CYS A 15 -18.80 8.18 5.23
CA CYS A 15 -19.71 7.06 4.98
C CYS A 15 -19.00 5.86 4.35
N GLY A 16 -18.09 6.09 3.41
CA GLY A 16 -17.40 5.04 2.66
C GLY A 16 -17.89 4.88 1.22
N GLU A 17 -18.98 5.54 0.82
CA GLU A 17 -19.58 5.39 -0.52
C GLU A 17 -18.63 5.72 -1.67
N CYS A 18 -17.74 6.70 -1.51
CA CYS A 18 -16.72 7.04 -2.51
C CYS A 18 -15.38 6.31 -2.31
N CYS A 19 -15.27 5.45 -1.29
CA CYS A 19 -14.04 4.75 -0.94
C CYS A 19 -13.93 3.46 -1.76
N GLY A 20 -13.66 3.59 -3.06
CA GLY A 20 -13.43 2.47 -3.98
C GLY A 20 -12.01 2.39 -4.54
N PRO A 21 -11.77 1.62 -5.63
CA PRO A 21 -10.53 1.64 -6.35
C PRO A 21 -10.33 3.01 -6.98
N VAL A 22 -9.11 3.54 -6.90
CA VAL A 22 -8.79 4.89 -7.38
C VAL A 22 -7.46 4.87 -8.11
N MET A 23 -7.30 5.80 -9.03
CA MET A 23 -6.02 6.01 -9.69
C MET A 23 -5.15 7.02 -8.93
N ALA A 24 -3.85 6.88 -9.07
CA ALA A 24 -2.84 7.76 -8.50
C ALA A 24 -1.61 7.82 -9.42
N THR A 25 -0.90 8.94 -9.39
CA THR A 25 0.42 9.04 -10.05
C THR A 25 1.46 8.26 -9.26
N GLU A 26 2.55 7.86 -9.92
CA GLU A 26 3.67 7.14 -9.27
C GLU A 26 4.17 7.84 -8.00
N LYS A 27 4.33 9.17 -8.03
CA LYS A 27 4.76 9.97 -6.86
C LYS A 27 3.76 9.91 -5.70
N GLU A 28 2.47 9.85 -5.99
CA GLU A 28 1.44 9.71 -4.95
C GLU A 28 1.43 8.30 -4.38
N ILE A 29 1.59 7.29 -5.23
CA ILE A 29 1.70 5.89 -4.85
C ILE A 29 2.89 5.69 -3.90
N GLU A 30 4.07 6.23 -4.23
CA GLU A 30 5.26 6.17 -3.38
C GLU A 30 5.02 6.84 -2.02
N LYS A 31 4.39 8.02 -2.01
CA LYS A 31 4.04 8.73 -0.79
C LYS A 31 3.09 7.92 0.10
N ILE A 32 2.07 7.30 -0.50
CA ILE A 32 1.11 6.44 0.21
C ILE A 32 1.83 5.20 0.75
N ARG A 33 2.68 4.55 -0.06
CA ARG A 33 3.46 3.39 0.37
C ARG A 33 4.31 3.70 1.59
N LYS A 34 5.05 4.82 1.58
CA LYS A 34 5.84 5.25 2.73
C LYS A 34 4.96 5.47 3.97
N TYR A 35 3.83 6.17 3.80
CA TYR A 35 2.91 6.44 4.89
C TYR A 35 2.30 5.16 5.50
N VAL A 36 1.98 4.17 4.66
CA VAL A 36 1.46 2.87 5.10
C VAL A 36 2.54 2.04 5.79
N ARG A 37 3.77 2.06 5.28
CA ARG A 37 4.91 1.37 5.90
C ARG A 37 5.11 1.80 7.35
N ASP A 38 4.99 3.09 7.61
CA ASP A 38 5.18 3.71 8.93
C ASP A 38 3.99 3.47 9.90
N MET A 39 2.90 2.84 9.44
CA MET A 39 1.78 2.47 10.32
C MET A 39 2.13 1.29 11.24
N PRO A 40 1.60 1.26 12.47
CA PRO A 40 1.76 0.12 13.38
C PRO A 40 1.31 -1.19 12.74
N LYS A 41 2.11 -2.26 12.90
CA LYS A 41 1.84 -3.59 12.34
C LYS A 41 0.45 -4.11 12.74
N GLU A 42 0.13 -4.04 14.03
CA GLU A 42 -1.17 -4.44 14.58
C GLU A 42 -2.34 -3.71 13.91
N TYR A 43 -2.17 -2.43 13.59
CA TYR A 43 -3.21 -1.66 12.92
C TYR A 43 -3.41 -2.12 11.47
N LYS A 44 -2.33 -2.43 10.75
CA LYS A 44 -2.39 -2.99 9.38
C LYS A 44 -3.06 -4.37 9.37
N GLU A 45 -2.70 -5.23 10.32
CA GLU A 45 -3.30 -6.56 10.49
C GLU A 45 -4.79 -6.47 10.78
N LYS A 46 -5.20 -5.57 11.67
CA LYS A 46 -6.61 -5.32 11.95
C LYS A 46 -7.39 -4.91 10.69
N LEU A 47 -6.85 -3.96 9.92
CA LEU A 47 -7.50 -3.49 8.68
C LEU A 47 -7.59 -4.56 7.59
N LYS A 48 -6.62 -5.48 7.54
CA LYS A 48 -6.63 -6.64 6.64
C LYS A 48 -7.74 -7.62 6.99
N ASN A 49 -8.04 -7.79 8.27
CA ASN A 49 -9.06 -8.72 8.76
C ASN A 49 -10.50 -8.17 8.70
N HIS A 50 -10.68 -6.90 8.32
CA HIS A 50 -12.01 -6.36 8.07
C HIS A 50 -12.67 -7.06 6.88
N GLU A 51 -13.90 -7.52 7.05
CA GLU A 51 -14.74 -7.96 5.94
C GLU A 51 -15.10 -6.76 5.06
N LYS A 52 -14.68 -6.82 3.79
CA LYS A 52 -14.81 -5.74 2.81
C LYS A 52 -15.24 -6.33 1.48
N ASP A 53 -16.17 -5.67 0.80
CA ASP A 53 -16.44 -5.97 -0.61
C ASP A 53 -15.17 -5.79 -1.45
N ILE A 54 -15.03 -6.56 -2.53
CA ILE A 54 -13.83 -6.54 -3.39
C ILE A 54 -13.52 -5.15 -3.97
N LEU A 55 -14.54 -4.31 -4.14
CA LEU A 55 -14.40 -2.93 -4.63
C LEU A 55 -14.24 -1.91 -3.50
N THR A 56 -14.34 -2.30 -2.24
CA THR A 56 -14.08 -1.36 -1.14
C THR A 56 -12.60 -1.05 -1.07
N CYS A 57 -12.27 0.24 -0.96
CA CYS A 57 -10.90 0.71 -0.84
C CYS A 57 -10.19 0.00 0.33
N PRO A 58 -9.00 -0.60 0.10
CA PRO A 58 -8.32 -1.36 1.15
C PRO A 58 -7.91 -0.50 2.35
N TYR A 59 -7.72 0.81 2.14
CA TYR A 59 -7.37 1.79 3.16
C TYR A 59 -8.56 2.30 3.98
N ARG A 60 -9.76 1.73 3.78
CA ARG A 60 -10.94 2.03 4.59
C ARG A 60 -10.88 1.26 5.91
N ASP A 61 -10.96 1.99 7.01
CA ASP A 61 -11.26 1.46 8.32
C ASP A 61 -12.79 1.48 8.49
N ILE A 62 -13.40 0.29 8.37
CA ILE A 62 -14.85 0.11 8.39
C ILE A 62 -15.39 0.34 9.80
N GLU A 63 -14.76 -0.28 10.79
CA GLU A 63 -15.15 -0.17 12.20
C GLU A 63 -15.15 1.29 12.69
N ASN A 64 -14.05 2.01 12.45
CA ASN A 64 -13.93 3.40 12.91
C ASN A 64 -14.47 4.43 11.92
N LYS A 65 -15.06 3.97 10.81
CA LYS A 65 -15.57 4.81 9.72
C LYS A 65 -14.57 5.91 9.32
N LYS A 66 -13.33 5.56 8.98
CA LYS A 66 -12.30 6.54 8.56
C LYS A 66 -11.42 6.04 7.42
N CYS A 67 -10.80 6.96 6.69
CA CYS A 67 -9.76 6.64 5.72
C CYS A 67 -8.40 6.64 6.43
N THR A 68 -7.68 5.53 6.39
CA THR A 68 -6.41 5.42 7.13
C THR A 68 -5.30 6.22 6.49
N ILE A 69 -5.38 6.49 5.18
CA ILE A 69 -4.43 7.30 4.43
C ILE A 69 -4.92 8.75 4.21
N TYR A 70 -5.89 9.23 5.01
CA TYR A 70 -6.54 10.54 4.80
C TYR A 70 -5.54 11.71 4.52
N PRO A 71 -4.44 11.85 5.28
CA PRO A 71 -3.48 12.94 5.08
C PRO A 71 -2.74 12.88 3.73
N VAL A 72 -2.56 11.67 3.20
CA VAL A 72 -1.79 11.40 1.97
C VAL A 72 -2.66 10.91 0.81
N ARG A 73 -3.99 11.09 0.89
CA ARG A 73 -4.93 10.75 -0.19
C ARG A 73 -4.46 11.27 -1.53
N PRO A 74 -4.57 10.46 -2.61
CA PRO A 74 -4.24 10.90 -3.95
C PRO A 74 -5.18 12.03 -4.39
N THR A 75 -4.74 12.80 -5.38
CA THR A 75 -5.46 13.95 -5.93
C THR A 75 -6.88 13.57 -6.33
N ILE A 76 -7.06 12.44 -7.02
CA ILE A 76 -8.37 11.93 -7.44
C ILE A 76 -9.29 11.66 -6.24
N CYS A 77 -8.80 11.06 -5.14
CA CYS A 77 -9.60 10.87 -3.93
C CYS A 77 -10.09 12.19 -3.30
N ARG A 78 -9.32 13.28 -3.46
CA ARG A 78 -9.67 14.59 -2.89
C ARG A 78 -10.74 15.32 -3.72
N MET A 79 -10.95 14.89 -4.96
CA MET A 79 -11.92 15.49 -5.89
C MET A 79 -13.36 15.03 -5.63
N PHE A 80 -13.56 13.90 -4.94
CA PHE A 80 -14.90 13.46 -4.54
C PHE A 80 -15.59 14.49 -3.64
N GLY A 81 -16.81 14.87 -4.02
CA GLY A 81 -17.59 15.91 -3.36
C GLY A 81 -17.20 17.34 -3.76
N VAL A 82 -16.34 17.52 -4.77
CA VAL A 82 -15.79 18.84 -5.16
C VAL A 82 -15.89 19.13 -6.66
N VAL A 83 -15.81 18.10 -7.50
CA VAL A 83 -15.77 18.27 -8.97
C VAL A 83 -16.98 17.63 -9.62
N LYS A 84 -17.36 18.17 -10.78
CA LYS A 84 -18.44 17.62 -11.61
C LYS A 84 -18.11 16.16 -11.97
N GLY A 85 -19.09 15.28 -11.82
CA GLY A 85 -18.96 13.84 -12.11
C GLY A 85 -18.36 12.99 -10.98
N MET A 86 -17.90 13.59 -9.87
CA MET A 86 -17.44 12.86 -8.67
C MET A 86 -18.26 13.29 -7.45
N GLN A 87 -19.57 13.10 -7.53
CA GLN A 87 -20.52 13.62 -6.56
C GLN A 87 -20.54 12.82 -5.25
N CYS A 88 -20.74 13.53 -4.14
CA CYS A 88 -21.01 12.96 -2.84
C CYS A 88 -22.52 12.86 -2.62
N ILE A 89 -23.00 11.74 -2.08
CA ILE A 89 -24.42 11.54 -1.79
C ILE A 89 -24.97 12.50 -0.72
N TYR A 90 -24.10 13.12 0.07
CA TYR A 90 -24.45 14.14 1.07
C TYR A 90 -24.31 15.57 0.53
N GLY A 91 -24.15 15.71 -0.79
CA GLY A 91 -23.96 17.00 -1.47
C GLY A 91 -22.50 17.37 -1.64
N ASN A 92 -22.23 18.17 -2.66
CA ASN A 92 -20.88 18.64 -2.98
C ASN A 92 -20.58 19.98 -2.32
N THR A 93 -19.32 20.21 -1.98
CA THR A 93 -18.82 21.52 -1.52
C THR A 93 -18.64 22.48 -2.70
N ALA A 94 -18.33 21.97 -3.88
CA ALA A 94 -18.16 22.75 -5.11
C ALA A 94 -18.51 21.91 -6.34
N GLU A 95 -18.58 22.55 -7.51
CA GLU A 95 -18.85 21.91 -8.80
C GLU A 95 -17.78 22.33 -9.82
N LEU A 96 -16.52 22.05 -9.48
CA LEU A 96 -15.37 22.47 -10.27
C LEU A 96 -15.13 21.54 -11.48
N ASP A 97 -14.43 22.04 -12.50
CA ASP A 97 -13.84 21.18 -13.53
C ASP A 97 -12.65 20.43 -12.94
N GLY A 98 -12.69 19.11 -12.96
CA GLY A 98 -11.61 18.26 -12.43
C GLY A 98 -10.33 18.29 -13.26
N SER A 99 -10.42 18.66 -14.54
CA SER A 99 -9.28 18.66 -15.47
C SER A 99 -8.14 19.57 -15.02
N GLN A 100 -8.44 20.64 -14.27
CA GLN A 100 -7.47 21.59 -13.73
C GLN A 100 -6.55 21.00 -12.64
N PHE A 101 -6.92 19.87 -12.04
CA PHE A 101 -6.14 19.22 -10.98
C PHE A 101 -5.32 18.03 -11.47
N LEU A 102 -5.60 17.56 -12.69
CA LEU A 102 -4.92 16.41 -13.28
C LEU A 102 -3.77 16.85 -14.18
N ASP A 103 -2.65 16.15 -14.06
CA ASP A 103 -1.47 16.39 -14.86
C ASP A 103 -1.47 15.43 -16.04
N ARG A 104 -1.98 15.89 -17.19
CA ARG A 104 -2.15 15.06 -18.40
C ARG A 104 -0.84 14.57 -19.02
N THR A 105 0.30 15.06 -18.52
CA THR A 105 1.63 14.59 -18.92
C THR A 105 2.11 13.38 -18.12
N LYS A 106 1.37 13.00 -17.07
CA LYS A 106 1.70 11.88 -16.20
C LYS A 106 0.79 10.69 -16.45
N GLU A 107 1.35 9.53 -16.20
CA GLU A 107 0.60 8.29 -16.10
C GLU A 107 -0.06 8.15 -14.73
N TYR A 108 -1.21 7.50 -14.74
CA TYR A 108 -2.03 7.23 -13.58
C TYR A 108 -2.26 5.72 -13.52
N TYR A 109 -1.97 5.13 -12.37
CA TYR A 109 -2.11 3.70 -12.14
C TYR A 109 -3.16 3.46 -11.07
N ILE A 110 -3.79 2.28 -11.11
CA ILE A 110 -4.65 1.84 -10.01
C ILE A 110 -3.80 1.78 -8.74
N LEU A 111 -4.28 2.43 -7.67
CA LEU A 111 -3.60 2.46 -6.39
C LEU A 111 -3.53 1.04 -5.80
N PRO A 112 -2.31 0.48 -5.58
CA PRO A 112 -2.17 -0.86 -5.04
C PRO A 112 -2.66 -0.98 -3.59
N ASN A 113 -2.89 -2.20 -3.12
CA ASN A 113 -3.17 -2.49 -1.71
C ASN A 113 -1.85 -2.69 -0.91
N PHE A 114 -1.31 -1.61 -0.35
CA PHE A 114 -0.08 -1.71 0.46
C PHE A 114 -0.29 -2.35 1.84
N MET A 115 -1.53 -2.43 2.33
CA MET A 115 -1.83 -3.10 3.61
C MET A 115 -1.53 -4.60 3.54
N GLU A 116 -1.70 -5.19 2.36
CA GLU A 116 -1.42 -6.61 2.11
C GLU A 116 0.03 -6.86 1.70
N LEU A 117 0.59 -5.96 0.87
CA LEU A 117 1.96 -6.10 0.34
C LEU A 117 3.02 -5.88 1.42
N ASP A 118 2.87 -4.88 2.30
CA ASP A 118 3.91 -4.58 3.30
C ASP A 118 3.97 -5.66 4.39
N VAL A 119 2.85 -6.29 4.77
CA VAL A 119 2.87 -7.39 5.77
C VAL A 119 3.66 -8.58 5.23
N ARG A 120 3.42 -8.97 3.98
CA ARG A 120 4.14 -10.08 3.33
C ARG A 120 5.63 -9.78 3.20
N VAL A 121 6.00 -8.55 2.84
CA VAL A 121 7.42 -8.15 2.74
C VAL A 121 8.07 -8.12 4.12
N GLN A 122 7.40 -7.61 5.15
CA GLN A 122 7.91 -7.60 6.52
C GLN A 122 8.12 -9.02 7.07
N GLU A 123 7.19 -9.94 6.82
CA GLU A 123 7.33 -11.36 7.18
C GLU A 123 8.53 -12.01 6.47
N LEU A 124 8.73 -11.70 5.18
CA LEU A 124 9.89 -12.19 4.42
C LEU A 124 11.22 -11.61 4.92
N GLU A 125 11.26 -10.31 5.24
CA GLU A 125 12.45 -9.65 5.80
C GLU A 125 12.81 -10.23 7.17
N GLU A 126 11.83 -10.48 8.03
CA GLU A 126 12.03 -11.09 9.35
C GLU A 126 12.50 -12.54 9.23
N ALA A 127 11.87 -13.33 8.34
CA ALA A 127 12.31 -14.70 8.05
C ALA A 127 13.74 -14.75 7.49
N LEU A 128 14.09 -13.83 6.57
CA LEU A 128 15.44 -13.71 6.03
C LEU A 128 16.45 -13.33 7.12
N ARG A 129 16.09 -12.40 8.01
CA ARG A 129 16.94 -11.97 9.13
C ARG A 129 17.22 -13.11 10.10
N GLU A 130 16.21 -13.90 10.47
CA GLU A 130 16.41 -15.07 11.33
C GLU A 130 17.23 -16.16 10.63
N ALA A 131 16.99 -16.42 9.34
CA ALA A 131 17.81 -17.36 8.57
C ALA A 131 19.29 -16.93 8.49
N LEU A 132 19.56 -15.63 8.32
CA LEU A 132 20.93 -15.08 8.34
C LEU A 132 21.57 -15.20 9.73
N LYS A 133 20.82 -15.01 10.82
CA LYS A 133 21.31 -15.24 12.19
C LYS A 133 21.66 -16.71 12.42
N GLU A 134 20.80 -17.64 12.00
CA GLU A 134 21.07 -19.08 12.07
C GLU A 134 22.35 -19.44 11.30
N LEU A 135 22.50 -18.91 10.08
CA LEU A 135 23.68 -19.11 9.24
C LEU A 135 24.95 -18.60 9.92
N TYR A 136 24.90 -17.38 10.46
CA TYR A 136 26.02 -16.78 11.17
C TYR A 136 26.39 -17.57 12.44
N ALA A 137 25.40 -18.03 13.21
CA ALA A 137 25.61 -18.85 14.40
C ALA A 137 26.14 -20.25 14.07
N HIS A 138 25.71 -20.84 12.95
CA HIS A 138 26.26 -22.09 12.42
C HIS A 138 27.73 -21.89 11.99
N ARG A 139 28.02 -20.86 11.21
CA ARG A 139 29.38 -20.54 10.74
C ARG A 139 30.32 -20.10 11.85
N LYS A 140 29.82 -19.50 12.94
CA LYS A 140 30.60 -19.18 14.13
C LYS A 140 30.96 -20.43 14.95
N ARG A 141 30.09 -21.45 14.95
CA ARG A 141 30.34 -22.76 15.58
C ARG A 141 31.23 -23.66 14.74
N HIS A 142 31.17 -23.54 13.42
CA HIS A 142 32.03 -24.23 12.45
C HIS A 142 32.97 -23.21 11.81
N TYR A 143 34.04 -22.87 12.54
CA TYR A 143 35.07 -21.91 12.12
C TYR A 143 35.55 -22.24 10.68
N LEU A 144 35.31 -21.31 9.75
CA LEU A 144 36.03 -21.12 8.47
C LEU A 144 36.74 -22.35 7.87
N ASP A 145 36.07 -23.40 7.37
CA ASP A 145 36.80 -24.48 6.63
C ASP A 145 35.92 -25.45 5.79
N SER A 146 34.90 -24.99 5.05
CA SER A 146 34.31 -25.86 4.00
C SER A 146 33.71 -25.07 2.83
N PRO A 147 34.01 -25.45 1.57
CA PRO A 147 33.45 -24.83 0.36
C PRO A 147 32.04 -25.31 0.00
N THR A 148 31.43 -26.23 0.77
CA THR A 148 30.10 -26.76 0.46
C THR A 148 28.99 -26.02 1.22
N PRO A 149 27.87 -25.65 0.56
CA PRO A 149 26.74 -25.01 1.23
C PRO A 149 26.20 -25.93 2.33
N GLY A 150 26.21 -25.44 3.56
CA GLY A 150 25.67 -26.13 4.72
C GLY A 150 24.15 -26.22 4.71
N PRO A 151 23.57 -26.88 5.73
CA PRO A 151 22.12 -27.08 5.83
C PRO A 151 21.33 -25.77 5.82
N VAL A 152 21.92 -24.67 6.30
CA VAL A 152 21.27 -23.35 6.36
C VAL A 152 21.31 -22.64 5.01
N GLU A 153 22.41 -22.68 4.25
CA GLU A 153 22.43 -22.14 2.88
C GLU A 153 21.38 -22.82 2.00
N ARG A 154 21.19 -24.15 2.14
CA ARG A 154 20.11 -24.87 1.44
C ARG A 154 18.71 -24.39 1.85
N LYS A 155 18.53 -23.98 3.11
CA LYS A 155 17.27 -23.43 3.64
C LYS A 155 16.99 -22.04 3.06
N ILE A 156 18.02 -21.19 2.96
CA ILE A 156 17.93 -19.87 2.32
C ILE A 156 17.63 -20.01 0.82
N GLU A 157 18.33 -20.90 0.11
CA GLU A 157 18.04 -21.19 -1.30
C GLU A 157 16.60 -21.71 -1.51
N ALA A 158 16.10 -22.55 -0.60
CA ALA A 158 14.72 -23.03 -0.67
C ALA A 158 13.70 -21.91 -0.43
N ILE A 159 13.98 -20.96 0.48
CA ILE A 159 13.14 -19.76 0.70
C ILE A 159 13.15 -18.87 -0.55
N LEU A 160 14.33 -18.59 -1.12
CA LEU A 160 14.47 -17.79 -2.34
C LEU A 160 13.76 -18.46 -3.52
N LYS A 161 13.91 -19.78 -3.71
CA LYS A 161 13.21 -20.55 -4.76
C LYS A 161 11.69 -20.55 -4.57
N LYS A 162 11.19 -20.66 -3.33
CA LYS A 162 9.75 -20.54 -3.05
C LYS A 162 9.20 -19.13 -3.35
N GLY A 163 9.97 -18.09 -3.01
CA GLY A 163 9.62 -16.71 -3.35
C GLY A 163 9.56 -16.45 -4.86
N ILE A 164 10.49 -17.04 -5.62
CA ILE A 164 10.52 -16.96 -7.09
C ILE A 164 9.39 -17.77 -7.74
N MET A 165 9.13 -18.99 -7.26
CA MET A 165 8.07 -19.87 -7.82
C MET A 165 6.65 -19.33 -7.59
N ASN A 166 6.41 -18.64 -6.47
CA ASN A 166 5.10 -18.03 -6.20
C ASN A 166 4.84 -16.79 -7.07
N ASN A 167 5.87 -16.20 -7.68
CA ASN A 167 5.74 -15.12 -8.67
C ASN A 167 5.56 -15.63 -10.12
N CYS A 168 5.72 -16.93 -10.37
CA CYS A 168 5.53 -17.54 -11.70
C CYS A 168 4.21 -18.30 -11.85
N ARG A 169 3.35 -18.36 -10.82
CA ARG A 169 2.04 -19.03 -10.87
C ARG A 169 0.84 -18.08 -10.88
N GLU A 170 1.08 -16.76 -10.87
CA GLU A 170 0.05 -15.72 -10.95
C GLU A 170 0.28 -14.76 -12.14
N VAL A 171 0.78 -15.29 -13.27
CA VAL A 171 0.75 -14.64 -14.58
C VAL A 171 0.02 -15.54 -15.57
#